data_AF-A0A3D3EA12-F1
#
_entry.id   AF-A0A3D3EA12-F1
#
_cell.length_a   1.000
_cell.length_b   1.000
_cell.length_c   1.000
_cell.angle_alpha   90.00
_cell.angle_beta   90.00
_cell.angle_gamma   90.00
#
_symmetry.space_group_name_H-M   'P 1'
#
loop_
_entity.id
_entity.type
_entity.pdbx_description
1 polymer ?
#
loop_
_entity_poly.entity_id
_entity_poly.type
_entity_poly.pdbx_seq_one_letter_code
_entity_poly.pdbx_strand_id
1 'polypeptide(L)'
;MMLGIDGVLLALIITFIILFGSILSGFPVAFAIGGAGVLSFVVVALLDTAGLLTHSLVDVTSPEYKDLLNSGVSRLAISKFSYPDLPRIIEPVFSQGWERAVDRTLSFVVNRINERVIAGQSIETLLAILMFVLMGITLERSNIANDLLTSMARVFGGLPGGLAVSVVVVGAFLAASTGIVGATVVTMGLLSLPTMLRNGYSPKLATGVISASGTLGQIIPPSIVIIILGTLAGDLYSTAQEERARSVGCNDALTYLGEPAVVSVGTLFQAALLPGIMLALLYALYAFGYAIFRPESAPAVPSAGHTDSRTNRRNILVFAAGVPAVVAGAFLLMQQTNIVGSQDVTIDSYSDIGITASLRTNVDEQCKLSMIELHGQEAWDQAVSEAEAIAAQGGVEASEKLTEDEL
;
A
#
# COMPACT_ATOMS: atom_id res chain seq x y z
N MET A 1 18.67 -30.68 -27.17
CA MET A 1 17.52 -29.82 -27.55
C MET A 1 16.46 -30.67 -28.25
N MET A 2 15.44 -31.12 -27.53
CA MET A 2 14.23 -31.66 -28.19
C MET A 2 13.47 -30.48 -28.81
N LEU A 3 13.09 -30.58 -30.08
CA LEU A 3 12.22 -29.62 -30.80
C LEU A 3 12.75 -28.17 -30.99
N GLY A 4 14.03 -27.90 -30.77
CA GLY A 4 14.61 -26.55 -30.95
C GLY A 4 14.26 -25.54 -29.86
N ILE A 5 13.60 -26.00 -28.79
CA ILE A 5 13.21 -25.19 -27.63
C ILE A 5 14.35 -25.21 -26.60
N ASP A 6 14.65 -24.04 -26.04
CA ASP A 6 15.63 -23.87 -24.94
C ASP A 6 15.11 -24.54 -23.65
N GLY A 7 15.98 -25.19 -22.87
CA GLY A 7 15.60 -25.83 -21.60
C GLY A 7 14.89 -24.88 -20.65
N VAL A 8 15.25 -23.60 -20.64
CA VAL A 8 14.57 -22.56 -19.86
C VAL A 8 13.12 -22.36 -20.32
N LEU A 9 12.89 -22.30 -21.63
CA LEU A 9 11.55 -22.10 -22.18
C LEU A 9 10.68 -23.34 -21.94
N LEU A 10 11.26 -24.54 -22.03
CA LEU A 10 10.56 -25.78 -21.73
C LEU A 10 10.15 -25.84 -20.25
N ALA A 11 11.03 -25.44 -19.33
CA ALA A 11 10.69 -25.34 -17.91
C ALA A 11 9.53 -24.36 -17.66
N LEU A 12 9.56 -23.18 -18.29
CA LEU A 12 8.49 -22.19 -18.17
C LEU A 12 7.15 -22.71 -18.71
N ILE A 13 7.15 -23.41 -19.85
CA ILE A 13 5.94 -24.01 -20.42
C ILE A 13 5.37 -25.06 -19.48
N ILE A 14 6.21 -25.91 -18.90
CA ILE A 14 5.79 -26.94 -17.93
C ILE A 14 5.15 -26.28 -16.71
N THR A 15 5.81 -25.26 -16.14
CA THR A 15 5.27 -24.50 -15.00
C THR A 15 3.94 -23.84 -15.34
N PHE A 16 3.84 -23.23 -16.51
CA PHE A 16 2.62 -22.59 -16.97
C PHE A 16 1.46 -23.58 -17.11
N ILE A 17 1.68 -24.73 -17.76
CA ILE A 17 0.66 -25.76 -17.98
C ILE A 17 0.18 -26.33 -16.64
N ILE A 18 1.11 -26.65 -15.73
CA ILE A 18 0.77 -27.23 -14.42
C ILE A 18 0.01 -26.20 -13.57
N LEU A 19 0.46 -24.93 -13.56
CA LEU A 19 -0.20 -23.86 -12.82
C LEU A 19 -1.62 -23.61 -13.37
N PHE A 20 -1.78 -23.38 -14.67
CA PHE A 20 -3.09 -23.14 -15.27
C PHE A 20 -4.02 -24.35 -15.18
N GLY A 21 -3.50 -25.57 -15.38
CA GLY A 21 -4.26 -26.80 -15.18
C GLY A 21 -4.77 -26.94 -13.75
N SER A 22 -3.95 -26.58 -12.75
CA SER A 22 -4.38 -26.58 -11.35
C SER A 22 -5.48 -25.56 -11.06
N ILE A 23 -5.40 -24.35 -11.63
CA ILE A 23 -6.41 -23.30 -11.45
C ILE A 23 -7.73 -23.70 -12.13
N LEU A 24 -7.66 -24.30 -13.32
CA LEU A 24 -8.83 -24.74 -14.08
C LEU A 24 -9.49 -26.01 -13.53
N SER A 25 -8.83 -26.74 -12.62
CA SER A 25 -9.36 -27.97 -12.03
C SER A 25 -10.56 -27.76 -11.09
N GLY A 26 -10.84 -26.51 -10.71
CA GLY A 26 -11.89 -26.17 -9.74
C GLY A 26 -11.51 -26.44 -8.27
N PHE A 27 -10.29 -26.90 -8.00
CA PHE A 27 -9.76 -27.02 -6.64
C PHE A 27 -9.49 -25.63 -6.05
N PRO A 28 -9.65 -25.41 -4.72
CA PRO A 28 -9.42 -24.10 -4.13
C PRO A 28 -8.01 -23.56 -4.43
N VAL A 29 -7.95 -22.35 -4.97
CA VAL A 29 -6.74 -21.72 -5.53
C VAL A 29 -5.58 -21.69 -4.53
N ALA A 30 -5.87 -21.46 -3.24
CA ALA A 30 -4.87 -21.41 -2.17
C ALA A 30 -4.06 -22.72 -2.05
N PHE A 31 -4.70 -23.88 -2.26
CA PHE A 31 -4.03 -25.19 -2.22
C PHE A 31 -3.50 -25.61 -3.59
N ALA A 32 -4.21 -25.23 -4.66
CA ALA A 32 -3.83 -25.54 -6.03
C ALA A 32 -2.48 -24.93 -6.41
N ILE A 33 -2.21 -23.67 -6.03
CA ILE A 33 -0.95 -22.97 -6.36
C ILE A 33 0.25 -23.64 -5.67
N GLY A 34 0.12 -23.99 -4.38
CA GLY A 34 1.18 -24.65 -3.63
C GLY A 34 1.54 -26.03 -4.21
N GLY A 35 0.52 -26.85 -4.47
CA GLY A 35 0.71 -28.17 -5.08
C GLY A 35 1.24 -28.10 -6.52
N ALA A 36 0.76 -27.15 -7.32
CA ALA A 36 1.25 -26.91 -8.69
C ALA A 36 2.70 -26.47 -8.72
N GLY A 37 3.13 -25.63 -7.76
CA GLY A 37 4.52 -25.21 -7.62
C GLY A 37 5.44 -26.40 -7.34
N VAL A 38 5.09 -27.25 -6.37
CA VAL A 38 5.86 -28.46 -6.03
C VAL A 38 5.91 -29.43 -7.22
N LEU A 39 4.76 -29.72 -7.83
CA LEU A 39 4.68 -30.65 -8.96
C LEU A 39 5.49 -30.14 -10.17
N SER A 40 5.36 -28.84 -10.50
CA SER A 40 6.17 -28.24 -11.56
C SER A 40 7.65 -28.32 -11.25
N PHE A 41 8.04 -28.04 -10.01
CA PHE A 41 9.43 -28.08 -9.62
C PHE A 41 10.00 -29.50 -9.75
N VAL A 42 9.28 -30.53 -9.26
CA VAL A 42 9.69 -31.94 -9.37
C VAL A 42 9.85 -32.36 -10.82
N VAL A 43 8.90 -32.01 -11.70
CA VAL A 43 8.99 -32.34 -13.12
C VAL A 43 10.21 -31.67 -13.77
N VAL A 44 10.44 -30.39 -13.47
CA VAL A 44 11.60 -29.64 -13.99
C VAL A 44 12.92 -30.23 -13.45
N ALA A 45 13.01 -30.54 -12.17
CA ALA A 45 14.19 -31.15 -11.55
C ALA A 45 14.51 -32.55 -12.15
N LEU A 46 13.49 -33.38 -12.38
CA LEU A 46 13.65 -34.68 -13.02
C LEU A 46 14.14 -34.55 -14.47
N LEU A 47 13.60 -33.59 -15.23
CA LEU A 47 14.02 -33.34 -16.61
C LEU A 47 15.42 -32.73 -16.70
N ASP A 48 15.82 -31.89 -15.75
CA ASP A 48 17.19 -31.37 -15.64
C ASP A 48 18.18 -32.50 -15.30
N THR A 49 17.84 -33.35 -14.32
CA THR A 49 18.67 -34.51 -13.94
C THR A 49 18.80 -35.53 -15.08
N ALA A 50 17.78 -35.66 -15.92
CA ALA A 50 17.81 -36.48 -17.13
C ALA A 50 18.60 -35.85 -18.29
N GLY A 51 19.17 -34.65 -18.11
CA GLY A 51 19.90 -33.91 -19.15
C GLY A 51 19.02 -33.35 -20.27
N LEU A 52 17.70 -33.33 -20.07
CA LEU A 52 16.73 -32.86 -21.07
C LEU A 52 16.52 -31.35 -21.02
N LEU A 53 16.77 -30.72 -19.86
CA LEU A 53 16.78 -29.26 -19.70
C LEU A 53 18.22 -28.74 -19.78
N THR A 54 18.65 -28.47 -21.00
CA THR A 54 19.94 -27.81 -21.27
C THR A 54 19.70 -26.50 -21.96
N HIS A 55 20.51 -25.50 -21.62
CA HIS A 55 20.50 -24.19 -22.24
C HIS A 55 21.85 -23.89 -22.88
N SER A 56 21.82 -23.17 -24.00
CA SER A 56 23.03 -22.80 -24.72
C SER A 56 23.43 -21.37 -24.36
N LEU A 57 24.64 -21.23 -23.83
CA LEU A 57 25.27 -19.95 -23.51
C LEU A 57 26.39 -19.67 -24.51
N VAL A 58 26.68 -18.38 -24.72
CA VAL A 58 27.86 -17.96 -25.48
C VAL A 58 29.11 -18.32 -24.67
N ASP A 59 30.07 -18.99 -25.29
CA ASP A 59 31.34 -19.34 -24.65
C ASP A 59 32.19 -18.09 -24.43
N VAL A 60 32.18 -17.59 -23.20
CA VAL A 60 32.95 -16.41 -22.79
C VAL A 60 34.47 -16.65 -22.74
N THR A 61 34.91 -17.90 -22.82
CA THR A 61 36.33 -18.27 -22.81
C THR A 61 36.94 -18.35 -24.20
N SER A 62 36.08 -18.43 -25.22
CA SER A 62 36.47 -18.54 -26.63
C SER A 62 37.30 -17.35 -27.12
N PRO A 63 38.29 -17.57 -28.00
CA PRO A 63 39.08 -16.49 -28.60
C PRO A 63 38.20 -15.53 -29.40
N GLU A 64 37.15 -16.00 -30.06
CA GLU A 64 36.20 -15.21 -30.84
C GLU A 64 35.40 -14.22 -29.97
N TYR A 65 35.03 -14.63 -28.75
CA TYR A 65 34.39 -13.74 -27.78
C TYR A 65 35.35 -12.65 -27.29
N LYS A 66 36.63 -13.00 -27.08
CA LYS A 66 37.65 -12.04 -26.66
C LYS A 66 37.99 -11.05 -27.77
N ASP A 67 37.99 -11.48 -29.02
CA ASP A 67 38.22 -10.61 -30.17
C ASP A 67 37.10 -9.56 -30.33
N LEU A 68 35.85 -9.95 -30.09
CA LEU A 68 34.71 -9.01 -30.03
C LEU A 68 34.85 -7.98 -28.92
N LEU A 69 35.29 -8.39 -27.73
CA LEU A 69 35.58 -7.45 -26.65
C LEU A 69 36.73 -6.51 -26.98
N ASN A 70 37.78 -7.02 -27.62
CA ASN A 70 38.93 -6.22 -28.06
C ASN A 70 38.57 -5.24 -29.18
N SER A 71 37.54 -5.53 -29.97
CA SER A 71 36.98 -4.61 -30.97
C SER A 71 36.15 -3.46 -30.39
N GLY A 72 35.97 -3.42 -29.06
CA GLY A 72 35.26 -2.36 -28.35
C GLY A 72 33.76 -2.63 -28.14
N VAL A 73 33.27 -3.83 -28.44
CA VAL A 73 31.87 -4.22 -28.16
C VAL A 73 31.70 -4.47 -26.66
N SER A 74 30.69 -3.85 -26.05
CA SER A 74 30.36 -4.06 -24.64
C SER A 74 29.90 -5.49 -24.38
N ARG A 75 30.32 -6.10 -23.27
CA ARG A 75 29.87 -7.43 -22.82
C ARG A 75 28.35 -7.58 -22.80
N LEU A 76 27.63 -6.51 -22.47
CA LEU A 76 26.16 -6.49 -22.39
C LEU A 76 25.48 -6.54 -23.76
N ALA A 77 26.18 -6.16 -24.83
CA ALA A 77 25.68 -6.20 -26.20
C ALA A 77 25.91 -7.57 -26.88
N ILE A 78 26.75 -8.42 -26.29
CA ILE A 78 27.07 -9.74 -26.84
C ILE A 78 26.06 -10.75 -26.29
N SER A 79 25.20 -11.26 -27.18
CA SER A 79 24.21 -12.28 -26.84
C SER A 79 24.15 -13.37 -27.91
N LYS A 80 23.55 -14.51 -27.57
CA LYS A 80 23.29 -15.60 -28.53
C LYS A 80 22.45 -15.20 -29.73
N PHE A 81 21.71 -14.09 -29.63
CA PHE A 81 20.85 -13.57 -30.70
C PHE A 81 21.57 -12.52 -31.55
N SER A 82 22.38 -11.67 -30.91
CA SER A 82 23.12 -10.60 -31.58
C SER A 82 24.33 -11.11 -32.36
N TYR A 83 24.96 -12.18 -31.87
CA TYR A 83 26.15 -12.80 -32.46
C TYR A 83 25.97 -14.32 -32.51
N PRO A 84 25.20 -14.83 -33.50
CA PRO A 84 24.81 -16.24 -33.56
C PRO A 84 25.99 -17.19 -33.85
N ASP A 85 27.05 -16.67 -34.48
CA ASP A 85 28.22 -17.44 -34.94
C ASP A 85 29.24 -17.72 -33.82
N LEU A 86 29.04 -17.16 -32.62
CA LEU A 86 29.95 -17.41 -31.51
C LEU A 86 29.86 -18.86 -31.02
N PRO A 87 30.98 -19.46 -30.58
CA PRO A 87 30.99 -20.77 -29.94
C PRO A 87 30.05 -20.79 -28.73
N ARG A 88 29.37 -21.92 -28.53
CA ARG A 88 28.38 -22.08 -27.46
C ARG A 88 28.74 -23.22 -26.55
N ILE A 89 28.55 -23.01 -25.25
CA ILE A 89 28.60 -24.05 -24.23
C ILE A 89 27.18 -24.47 -23.87
N ILE A 90 26.99 -25.77 -23.63
CA ILE A 90 25.72 -26.33 -23.22
C ILE A 90 25.83 -26.61 -21.72
N GLU A 91 24.99 -25.93 -20.94
CA GLU A 91 24.93 -26.13 -19.49
C GLU A 91 23.52 -26.61 -19.08
N PRO A 92 23.41 -27.44 -18.02
CA PRO A 92 22.12 -27.74 -17.42
C PRO A 92 21.46 -26.45 -16.90
N VAL A 93 20.13 -26.45 -16.80
CA VAL A 93 19.40 -25.28 -16.28
C VAL A 93 19.73 -25.04 -14.80
N PHE A 94 19.98 -26.11 -14.03
CA PHE A 94 20.52 -26.00 -12.67
C PHE A 94 22.02 -26.32 -12.62
N SER A 95 22.87 -25.32 -12.89
CA SER A 95 24.34 -25.47 -12.93
C SER A 95 24.99 -26.00 -11.63
N GLN A 96 24.33 -25.84 -10.48
CA GLN A 96 24.82 -26.31 -9.16
C GLN A 96 24.00 -27.46 -8.56
N GLY A 97 23.14 -28.09 -9.38
CA GLY A 97 22.16 -29.09 -8.94
C GLY A 97 20.84 -28.47 -8.48
N TRP A 98 19.75 -29.21 -8.67
CA TRP A 98 18.41 -28.78 -8.27
C TRP A 98 18.28 -28.73 -6.74
N GLU A 99 19.03 -29.56 -6.01
CA GLU A 99 19.03 -29.64 -4.54
C GLU A 99 19.46 -28.30 -3.92
N ARG A 100 20.57 -27.72 -4.39
CA ARG A 100 21.02 -26.41 -3.92
C ARG A 100 20.06 -25.28 -4.29
N ALA A 101 19.40 -25.39 -5.45
CA ALA A 101 18.38 -24.43 -5.86
C ALA A 101 17.15 -24.50 -4.93
N VAL A 102 16.74 -25.72 -4.53
CA VAL A 102 15.69 -25.93 -3.51
C VAL A 102 16.15 -25.39 -2.17
N ASP A 103 17.32 -25.78 -1.68
CA ASP A 103 17.77 -25.40 -0.34
C ASP A 103 17.85 -23.88 -0.20
N ARG A 104 18.43 -23.17 -1.17
CA ARG A 104 18.44 -21.70 -1.15
C ARG A 104 17.05 -21.08 -1.15
N THR A 105 16.15 -21.61 -1.97
CA THR A 105 14.81 -21.05 -2.14
C THR A 105 13.92 -21.39 -0.95
N LEU A 106 13.97 -22.63 -0.48
CA LEU A 106 13.20 -23.13 0.65
C LEU A 106 13.70 -22.54 1.96
N SER A 107 15.01 -22.43 2.18
CA SER A 107 15.54 -21.71 3.35
C SER A 107 15.12 -20.24 3.33
N PHE A 108 15.16 -19.57 2.17
CA PHE A 108 14.66 -18.20 2.05
C PHE A 108 13.17 -18.12 2.40
N VAL A 109 12.33 -18.97 1.81
CA VAL A 109 10.88 -18.97 2.02
C VAL A 109 10.54 -19.35 3.46
N VAL A 110 11.13 -20.40 4.02
CA VAL A 110 10.89 -20.86 5.39
C VAL A 110 11.34 -19.81 6.39
N ASN A 111 12.51 -19.19 6.22
CA ASN A 111 12.95 -18.11 7.09
C ASN A 111 11.99 -16.92 7.01
N ARG A 112 11.52 -16.55 5.81
CA ARG A 112 10.56 -15.45 5.66
C ARG A 112 9.18 -15.76 6.20
N ILE A 113 8.70 -17.00 6.08
CA ILE A 113 7.46 -17.46 6.71
C ILE A 113 7.63 -17.46 8.24
N ASN A 114 8.77 -17.94 8.75
CA ASN A 114 9.02 -17.95 10.18
C ASN A 114 9.03 -16.53 10.75
N GLU A 115 9.78 -15.62 10.11
CA GLU A 115 9.89 -14.21 10.51
C GLU A 115 8.59 -13.41 10.35
N ARG A 116 7.74 -13.73 9.35
CA ARG A 116 6.55 -12.91 9.05
C ARG A 116 5.21 -13.52 9.45
N VAL A 117 5.11 -14.85 9.52
CA VAL A 117 3.84 -15.56 9.71
C VAL A 117 3.80 -16.26 11.07
N ILE A 118 4.91 -16.82 11.54
CA ILE A 118 4.91 -17.68 12.75
C ILE A 118 5.42 -16.92 13.99
N ALA A 119 6.46 -16.10 13.84
CA ALA A 119 7.13 -15.41 14.96
C ALA A 119 7.11 -13.88 14.86
N GLY A 120 6.47 -13.29 13.85
CA GLY A 120 6.55 -11.86 13.54
C GLY A 120 5.35 -11.00 13.97
N GLN A 121 5.63 -9.73 14.28
CA GLN A 121 4.66 -8.63 14.48
C GLN A 121 3.67 -8.44 13.30
N SER A 122 3.98 -9.00 12.13
CA SER A 122 3.16 -8.93 10.92
C SER A 122 1.86 -9.75 10.94
N ILE A 123 1.61 -10.58 11.97
CA ILE A 123 0.34 -11.31 12.12
C ILE A 123 -0.84 -10.33 12.22
N GLU A 124 -0.69 -9.24 12.98
CA GLU A 124 -1.73 -8.20 13.12
C GLU A 124 -2.01 -7.52 11.78
N THR A 125 -0.96 -7.24 11.00
CA THR A 125 -1.07 -6.63 9.67
C THR A 125 -1.77 -7.57 8.68
N LEU A 126 -1.41 -8.86 8.67
CA LEU A 126 -2.02 -9.88 7.83
C LEU A 126 -3.51 -10.08 8.17
N LEU A 127 -3.84 -10.10 9.46
CA LEU A 127 -5.23 -10.20 9.93
C LEU A 127 -6.03 -8.95 9.54
N ALA A 128 -5.45 -7.76 9.68
CA ALA A 128 -6.08 -6.51 9.25
C ALA A 128 -6.39 -6.53 7.74
N ILE A 129 -5.42 -6.93 6.90
CA ILE A 129 -5.64 -7.08 5.44
C ILE A 129 -6.78 -8.05 5.17
N LEU A 130 -6.82 -9.21 5.83
CA LEU A 130 -7.89 -10.19 5.65
C LEU A 130 -9.27 -9.60 6.00
N MET A 131 -9.39 -8.90 7.13
CA MET A 131 -10.63 -8.28 7.57
C MET A 131 -11.09 -7.16 6.64
N PHE A 132 -10.16 -6.36 6.10
CA PHE A 132 -10.48 -5.33 5.12
C PHE A 132 -10.92 -5.91 3.77
N VAL A 133 -10.26 -6.97 3.29
CA VAL A 133 -10.69 -7.68 2.07
C VAL A 133 -12.08 -8.26 2.28
N LEU A 134 -12.36 -8.87 3.44
CA LEU A 134 -13.69 -9.40 3.76
C LEU A 134 -14.75 -8.29 3.74
N MET A 135 -14.47 -7.14 4.36
CA MET A 135 -15.35 -5.97 4.35
C MET A 135 -15.59 -5.44 2.93
N GLY A 136 -14.54 -5.35 2.10
CA GLY A 136 -14.66 -4.92 0.71
C GLY A 136 -15.56 -5.85 -0.10
N ILE A 137 -15.37 -7.17 0.03
CA ILE A 137 -16.18 -8.18 -0.68
C ILE A 137 -17.64 -8.16 -0.19
N THR A 138 -17.89 -8.01 1.11
CA THR A 138 -19.27 -7.94 1.63
C THR A 138 -19.99 -6.69 1.16
N LEU A 139 -19.32 -5.53 1.14
CA LEU A 139 -19.87 -4.28 0.62
C LEU A 139 -20.10 -4.33 -0.90
N GLU A 140 -19.21 -4.96 -1.66
CA GLU A 140 -19.41 -5.15 -3.09
C GLU A 140 -20.58 -6.09 -3.41
N ARG A 141 -20.70 -7.22 -2.69
CA ARG A 141 -21.77 -8.20 -2.91
C ARG A 141 -23.14 -7.78 -2.36
N SER A 142 -23.21 -6.77 -1.51
CA SER A 142 -24.47 -6.28 -0.90
C SER A 142 -25.26 -5.32 -1.79
N ASN A 143 -24.80 -5.03 -3.01
CA ASN A 143 -25.40 -4.05 -3.94
C ASN A 143 -25.50 -2.61 -3.40
N ILE A 144 -24.91 -2.31 -2.24
CA ILE A 144 -24.89 -0.97 -1.63
C ILE A 144 -24.31 0.07 -2.61
N ALA A 145 -23.33 -0.31 -3.43
CA ALA A 145 -22.76 0.52 -4.49
C ALA A 145 -23.80 1.07 -5.48
N ASN A 146 -24.74 0.22 -5.92
CA ASN A 146 -25.78 0.58 -6.87
C ASN A 146 -26.82 1.53 -6.25
N ASP A 147 -27.20 1.26 -5.00
CA ASP A 147 -28.16 2.08 -4.27
C ASP A 147 -27.59 3.45 -3.93
N LEU A 148 -26.30 3.51 -3.55
CA LEU A 148 -25.55 4.76 -3.37
C LEU A 148 -25.46 5.57 -4.66
N LEU A 149 -25.09 4.95 -5.78
CA LEU A 149 -25.08 5.61 -7.10
C LEU A 149 -26.45 6.16 -7.46
N THR A 150 -27.51 5.38 -7.30
CA THR A 150 -28.88 5.82 -7.63
C THR A 150 -29.36 6.94 -6.70
N SER A 151 -28.96 6.92 -5.43
CA SER A 151 -29.31 7.94 -4.46
C SER A 151 -28.53 9.24 -4.69
N MET A 152 -27.23 9.16 -4.93
CA MET A 152 -26.41 10.31 -5.26
C MET A 152 -26.81 10.91 -6.62
N ALA A 153 -27.11 10.09 -7.61
CA ALA A 153 -27.63 10.55 -8.89
C ALA A 153 -29.00 11.26 -8.76
N ARG A 154 -29.83 10.90 -7.77
CA ARG A 154 -31.06 11.66 -7.47
C ARG A 154 -30.76 13.00 -6.78
N VAL A 155 -29.77 13.03 -5.89
CA VAL A 155 -29.37 14.25 -5.16
C VAL A 155 -28.72 15.26 -6.11
N PHE A 156 -27.80 14.82 -6.97
CA PHE A 156 -27.02 15.71 -7.82
C PHE A 156 -27.51 15.75 -9.28
N GLY A 157 -28.33 14.81 -9.74
CA GLY A 157 -28.67 14.64 -11.16
C GLY A 157 -29.37 15.83 -11.82
N GLY A 158 -30.10 16.64 -11.04
CA GLY A 158 -30.71 17.88 -11.54
C GLY A 158 -29.70 18.97 -11.91
N LEU A 159 -28.42 18.79 -11.60
CA LEU A 159 -27.35 19.76 -11.88
C LEU A 159 -26.51 19.33 -13.10
N PRO A 160 -26.02 20.29 -13.90
CA PRO A 160 -24.99 20.03 -14.91
C PRO A 160 -23.77 19.37 -14.25
N GLY A 161 -23.32 18.22 -14.77
CA GLY A 161 -22.22 17.44 -14.18
C GLY A 161 -22.58 16.64 -12.92
N GLY A 162 -23.83 16.65 -12.47
CA GLY A 162 -24.24 16.00 -11.23
C GLY A 162 -24.01 14.50 -11.18
N LEU A 163 -24.15 13.81 -12.31
CA LEU A 163 -23.86 12.37 -12.39
C LEU A 163 -22.35 12.09 -12.27
N ALA A 164 -21.49 12.96 -12.80
CA ALA A 164 -20.05 12.85 -12.64
C ALA A 164 -19.62 13.09 -11.18
N VAL A 165 -20.19 14.10 -10.51
CA VAL A 165 -19.97 14.33 -9.07
C VAL A 165 -20.45 13.13 -8.25
N SER A 166 -21.60 12.55 -8.60
CA SER A 166 -22.11 11.33 -7.95
C SER A 166 -21.14 10.16 -8.07
N VAL A 167 -20.51 9.97 -9.24
CA VAL A 167 -19.50 8.93 -9.44
C VAL A 167 -18.28 9.17 -8.55
N VAL A 168 -17.80 10.41 -8.42
CA VAL A 168 -16.66 10.73 -7.53
C VAL A 168 -17.00 10.45 -6.07
N VAL A 169 -18.17 10.87 -5.60
CA VAL A 169 -18.61 10.68 -4.22
C VAL A 169 -18.78 9.19 -3.91
N VAL A 170 -19.49 8.45 -4.76
CA VAL A 170 -19.71 7.02 -4.53
C VAL A 170 -18.41 6.25 -4.65
N GLY A 171 -17.58 6.60 -5.63
CA GLY A 171 -16.26 6.01 -5.76
C GLY A 171 -15.36 6.32 -4.58
N ALA A 172 -15.48 7.47 -3.89
CA ALA A 172 -14.77 7.75 -2.64
C ALA A 172 -15.25 6.85 -1.47
N PHE A 173 -16.56 6.60 -1.35
CA PHE A 173 -17.10 5.70 -0.32
C PHE A 173 -16.74 4.23 -0.59
N LEU A 174 -16.77 3.79 -1.85
CA LEU A 174 -16.38 2.44 -2.24
C LEU A 174 -14.86 2.24 -2.27
N ALA A 175 -14.12 3.30 -2.53
CA ALA A 175 -12.67 3.35 -2.40
C ALA A 175 -12.25 2.97 -0.98
N ALA A 176 -12.86 3.63 0.02
CA ALA A 176 -12.60 3.37 1.42
C ALA A 176 -12.84 1.90 1.79
N SER A 177 -13.79 1.20 1.16
CA SER A 177 -14.05 -0.20 1.51
C SER A 177 -13.19 -1.23 0.80
N THR A 178 -12.73 -0.93 -0.42
CA THR A 178 -12.10 -1.93 -1.30
C THR A 178 -10.59 -1.84 -1.34
N GLY A 179 -10.01 -0.64 -1.21
CA GLY A 179 -8.56 -0.44 -1.23
C GLY A 179 -7.85 -0.80 -2.55
N ILE A 180 -8.60 -1.14 -3.63
CA ILE A 180 -8.06 -1.72 -4.87
C ILE A 180 -8.62 -0.99 -6.10
N VAL A 181 -7.74 -0.26 -6.79
CA VAL A 181 -8.10 0.57 -7.97
C VAL A 181 -8.74 -0.26 -9.09
N GLY A 182 -8.16 -1.42 -9.42
CA GLY A 182 -8.64 -2.23 -10.54
C GLY A 182 -10.10 -2.67 -10.37
N ALA A 183 -10.44 -3.17 -9.17
CA ALA A 183 -11.80 -3.61 -8.85
C ALA A 183 -12.79 -2.43 -8.91
N THR A 184 -12.47 -1.31 -8.23
CA THR A 184 -13.36 -0.14 -8.20
C THR A 184 -13.59 0.45 -9.59
N VAL A 185 -12.55 0.56 -10.43
CA VAL A 185 -12.68 1.09 -11.80
C VAL A 185 -13.52 0.16 -12.67
N VAL A 186 -13.34 -1.16 -12.58
CA VAL A 186 -14.14 -2.12 -13.34
C VAL A 186 -15.60 -2.08 -12.89
N THR A 187 -15.85 -2.12 -11.58
CA THR A 187 -17.21 -2.08 -11.01
C THR A 187 -17.91 -0.76 -11.36
N MET A 188 -17.26 0.38 -11.16
CA MET A 188 -17.82 1.68 -11.57
C MET A 188 -17.93 1.82 -13.09
N GLY A 189 -17.04 1.21 -13.86
CA GLY A 189 -17.13 1.16 -15.32
C GLY A 189 -18.36 0.39 -15.79
N LEU A 190 -18.65 -0.77 -15.19
CA LEU A 190 -19.82 -1.57 -15.56
C LEU A 190 -21.15 -0.93 -15.11
N LEU A 191 -21.15 -0.25 -13.97
CA LEU A 191 -22.38 0.33 -13.39
C LEU A 191 -22.66 1.76 -13.88
N SER A 192 -21.62 2.61 -13.94
CA SER A 192 -21.76 4.06 -14.11
C SER A 192 -21.59 4.50 -15.56
N LEU A 193 -20.65 3.89 -16.31
CA LEU A 193 -20.35 4.32 -17.68
C LEU A 193 -21.57 4.19 -18.62
N PRO A 194 -22.32 3.07 -18.64
CA PRO A 194 -23.49 2.96 -19.50
C PRO A 194 -24.55 4.03 -19.17
N THR A 195 -24.74 4.29 -17.88
CA THR A 195 -25.69 5.29 -17.37
C THR A 195 -25.28 6.71 -17.76
N MET A 196 -24.00 7.06 -17.66
CA MET A 196 -23.48 8.36 -18.09
C MET A 196 -23.67 8.58 -19.60
N LEU A 197 -23.32 7.59 -20.42
CA LEU A 197 -23.43 7.68 -21.87
C LEU A 197 -24.90 7.78 -22.34
N ARG A 198 -25.82 7.04 -21.71
CA ARG A 198 -27.26 7.13 -21.98
C ARG A 198 -27.85 8.50 -21.65
N ASN A 199 -27.27 9.19 -20.68
CA ASN A 199 -27.65 10.56 -20.32
C ASN A 199 -26.87 11.63 -21.09
N GLY A 200 -26.14 11.27 -22.15
CA GLY A 200 -25.48 12.24 -23.04
C GLY A 200 -24.16 12.82 -22.51
N TYR A 201 -23.53 12.20 -21.50
CA TYR A 201 -22.19 12.60 -21.08
C TYR A 201 -21.15 12.25 -22.16
N SER A 202 -20.17 13.13 -22.35
CA SER A 202 -19.06 12.85 -23.25
C SER A 202 -18.25 11.63 -22.78
N PRO A 203 -17.87 10.69 -23.67
CA PRO A 203 -17.08 9.52 -23.30
C PRO A 203 -15.78 9.89 -22.57
N LYS A 204 -15.11 10.97 -23.01
CA LYS A 204 -13.86 11.46 -22.42
C LYS A 204 -14.02 11.85 -20.93
N LEU A 205 -15.09 12.58 -20.61
CA LEU A 205 -15.37 12.97 -19.22
C LEU A 205 -15.80 11.75 -18.40
N ALA A 206 -16.69 10.92 -18.94
CA ALA A 206 -17.21 9.76 -18.24
C ALA A 206 -16.09 8.76 -17.87
N THR A 207 -15.25 8.38 -18.83
CA THR A 207 -14.12 7.47 -18.55
C THR A 207 -13.09 8.12 -17.64
N GLY A 208 -12.79 9.42 -17.85
CA GLY A 208 -11.82 10.15 -17.01
C GLY A 208 -12.24 10.22 -15.55
N VAL A 209 -13.50 10.56 -15.28
CA VAL A 209 -14.05 10.65 -13.91
C VAL A 209 -14.11 9.28 -13.24
N ILE A 210 -14.51 8.23 -13.97
CA ILE A 210 -14.53 6.85 -13.44
C ILE A 210 -13.10 6.39 -13.09
N SER A 211 -12.14 6.59 -14.00
CA SER A 211 -10.75 6.22 -13.76
C SER A 211 -10.13 6.99 -12.60
N ALA A 212 -10.33 8.32 -12.54
CA ALA A 212 -9.83 9.14 -11.44
C ALA A 212 -10.46 8.74 -10.11
N SER A 213 -11.78 8.56 -10.06
CA SER A 213 -12.49 8.18 -8.85
C SER A 213 -12.04 6.82 -8.30
N GLY A 214 -11.71 5.86 -9.14
CA GLY A 214 -11.22 4.55 -8.69
C GLY A 214 -9.83 4.62 -8.02
N THR A 215 -9.02 5.64 -8.32
CA THR A 215 -7.70 5.81 -7.66
C THR A 215 -7.81 6.25 -6.21
N LEU A 216 -8.97 6.80 -5.80
CA LEU A 216 -9.21 7.23 -4.42
C LEU A 216 -9.11 6.06 -3.43
N GLY A 217 -9.30 4.82 -3.89
CA GLY A 217 -9.18 3.61 -3.06
C GLY A 217 -7.80 3.41 -2.48
N GLN A 218 -6.75 3.97 -3.09
CA GLN A 218 -5.40 3.82 -2.55
C GLN A 218 -5.16 4.74 -1.36
N ILE A 219 -5.81 5.90 -1.32
CA ILE A 219 -5.47 6.98 -0.37
C ILE A 219 -6.50 7.12 0.76
N ILE A 220 -7.78 6.85 0.50
CA ILE A 220 -8.83 6.99 1.52
C ILE A 220 -8.85 5.72 2.39
N PRO A 221 -8.60 5.83 3.71
CA PRO A 221 -8.65 4.68 4.59
C PRO A 221 -10.06 4.09 4.73
N PRO A 222 -10.18 2.77 4.99
CA PRO A 222 -9.09 1.79 5.08
C PRO A 222 -8.51 1.34 3.73
N SER A 223 -7.17 1.41 3.59
CA SER A 223 -6.45 1.10 2.35
C SER A 223 -5.39 0.03 2.56
N ILE A 224 -5.50 -1.08 1.81
CA ILE A 224 -4.50 -2.18 1.82
C ILE A 224 -3.12 -1.66 1.44
N VAL A 225 -3.05 -0.72 0.49
CA VAL A 225 -1.78 -0.13 0.03
C VAL A 225 -1.12 0.64 1.18
N ILE A 226 -1.88 1.48 1.90
CA ILE A 226 -1.32 2.22 3.05
C ILE A 226 -0.94 1.26 4.18
N ILE A 227 -1.69 0.18 4.41
CA ILE A 227 -1.31 -0.84 5.42
C ILE A 227 0.05 -1.44 5.07
N ILE A 228 0.22 -1.94 3.84
CA ILE A 228 1.45 -2.59 3.42
C ILE A 228 2.61 -1.59 3.43
N LEU A 229 2.44 -0.42 2.82
CA LEU A 229 3.47 0.61 2.78
C LEU A 229 3.79 1.12 4.18
N GLY A 230 2.80 1.25 5.05
CA GLY A 230 2.96 1.74 6.41
C GLY A 230 3.72 0.77 7.30
N THR A 231 3.38 -0.52 7.25
CA THR A 231 4.15 -1.55 7.96
C THR A 231 5.60 -1.59 7.44
N LEU A 232 5.81 -1.58 6.12
CA LEU A 232 7.16 -1.59 5.55
C LEU A 232 7.95 -0.34 5.91
N ALA A 233 7.33 0.84 5.84
CA ALA A 233 7.96 2.10 6.20
C ALA A 233 8.27 2.14 7.70
N GLY A 234 7.36 1.68 8.55
CA GLY A 234 7.57 1.59 10.00
C GLY A 234 8.72 0.65 10.37
N ASP A 235 8.78 -0.54 9.76
CA ASP A 235 9.87 -1.50 9.98
C ASP A 235 11.22 -0.92 9.54
N LEU A 236 11.27 -0.33 8.34
CA LEU A 236 12.49 0.30 7.82
C LEU A 236 12.91 1.49 8.68
N TYR A 237 11.96 2.30 9.14
CA TYR A 237 12.22 3.44 10.02
C TYR A 237 12.78 2.98 11.37
N SER A 238 12.13 2.02 12.04
CA SER A 238 12.60 1.48 13.32
C SER A 238 14.00 0.89 13.20
N THR A 239 14.24 0.06 12.17
CA THR A 239 15.55 -0.56 11.93
C THR A 239 16.64 0.49 11.68
N ALA A 240 16.35 1.51 10.87
CA ALA A 240 17.29 2.58 10.58
C ALA A 240 17.60 3.44 11.82
N GLN A 241 16.62 3.68 12.69
CA GLN A 241 16.85 4.41 13.93
C GLN A 241 17.63 3.59 14.96
N GLU A 242 17.41 2.27 15.04
CA GLU A 242 18.24 1.39 15.87
C GLU A 242 19.70 1.39 15.41
N GLU A 243 19.94 1.30 14.10
CA GLU A 243 21.29 1.34 13.53
C GLU A 243 21.95 2.70 13.77
N ARG A 244 21.19 3.80 13.61
CA ARG A 244 21.65 5.15 13.94
C ARG A 244 22.03 5.28 15.42
N ALA A 245 21.18 4.82 16.34
CA ALA A 245 21.43 4.88 17.78
C ALA A 245 22.70 4.12 18.16
N ARG A 246 22.90 2.92 17.61
CA ARG A 246 24.13 2.14 17.83
C ARG A 246 25.37 2.81 17.26
N SER A 247 25.24 3.50 16.11
CA SER A 247 26.37 4.21 15.50
C SER A 247 26.89 5.38 16.35
N VAL A 248 26.03 5.98 17.18
CA VAL A 248 26.35 7.10 18.08
C VAL A 248 26.61 6.68 19.53
N GLY A 249 26.69 5.36 19.79
CA GLY A 249 27.04 4.80 21.10
C GLY A 249 25.86 4.60 22.06
N CYS A 250 24.62 4.72 21.59
CA CYS A 250 23.43 4.38 22.37
C CYS A 250 22.99 2.93 22.12
N ASN A 251 22.45 2.27 23.16
CA ASN A 251 22.08 0.85 23.09
C ASN A 251 20.84 0.59 22.22
N ASP A 252 19.91 1.54 22.18
CA ASP A 252 18.63 1.42 21.50
C ASP A 252 18.09 2.78 21.04
N ALA A 253 17.19 2.75 20.07
CA ALA A 253 16.60 3.95 19.47
C ALA A 253 15.70 4.73 20.44
N LEU A 254 15.00 4.05 21.35
CA LEU A 254 14.13 4.69 22.34
C LEU A 254 14.96 5.56 23.30
N THR A 255 16.11 5.06 23.75
CA THR A 255 17.04 5.81 24.58
C THR A 255 17.60 7.02 23.85
N TYR A 256 17.98 6.87 22.57
CA TYR A 256 18.55 7.97 21.78
C TYR A 256 17.51 9.04 21.40
N LEU A 257 16.31 8.64 20.97
CA LEU A 257 15.27 9.55 20.49
C LEU A 257 14.36 10.08 21.60
N GLY A 258 14.28 9.42 22.76
CA GLY A 258 13.33 9.73 23.84
C GLY A 258 11.92 9.19 23.58
N GLU A 259 11.61 8.81 22.35
CA GLU A 259 10.32 8.27 21.92
C GLU A 259 10.47 6.94 21.16
N PRO A 260 9.44 6.08 21.16
CA PRO A 260 9.45 4.84 20.39
C PRO A 260 9.67 5.12 18.90
N ALA A 261 10.71 4.52 18.30
CA ALA A 261 11.04 4.65 16.89
C ALA A 261 10.09 3.85 15.96
N VAL A 262 8.79 3.86 16.25
CA VAL A 262 7.78 3.09 15.53
C VAL A 262 6.80 4.02 14.85
N VAL A 263 6.58 3.81 13.55
CA VAL A 263 5.51 4.50 12.81
C VAL A 263 4.32 3.55 12.74
N SER A 264 3.24 3.90 13.43
CA SER A 264 2.01 3.11 13.40
C SER A 264 1.28 3.29 12.07
N VAL A 265 0.69 2.19 11.57
CA VAL A 265 -0.24 2.21 10.43
C VAL A 265 -1.42 3.15 10.71
N GLY A 266 -1.87 3.25 11.97
CA GLY A 266 -2.93 4.16 12.38
C GLY A 266 -2.58 5.64 12.16
N THR A 267 -1.34 6.04 12.46
CA THR A 267 -0.84 7.40 12.21
C THR A 267 -0.86 7.72 10.73
N LEU A 268 -0.46 6.76 9.88
CA LEU A 268 -0.50 6.92 8.43
C LEU A 268 -1.93 6.99 7.88
N PHE A 269 -2.89 6.27 8.47
CA PHE A 269 -4.30 6.41 8.14
C PHE A 269 -4.84 7.81 8.47
N GLN A 270 -4.53 8.31 9.66
CA GLN A 270 -4.92 9.66 10.07
C GLN A 270 -4.31 10.71 9.14
N ALA A 271 -3.02 10.58 8.82
CA ALA A 271 -2.32 11.48 7.91
C ALA A 271 -2.88 11.43 6.47
N ALA A 272 -3.30 10.26 5.99
CA ALA A 272 -3.82 10.08 4.63
C ALA A 272 -5.26 10.55 4.44
N LEU A 273 -6.05 10.66 5.52
CA LEU A 273 -7.46 11.04 5.46
C LEU A 273 -7.66 12.41 4.80
N LEU A 274 -6.90 13.41 5.23
CA LEU A 274 -7.03 14.78 4.72
C LEU A 274 -6.66 14.87 3.22
N PRO A 275 -5.49 14.39 2.76
CA PRO A 275 -5.18 14.31 1.33
C PRO A 275 -6.23 13.53 0.54
N GLY A 276 -6.77 12.44 1.07
CA GLY A 276 -7.78 11.63 0.39
C GLY A 276 -9.10 12.37 0.17
N ILE A 277 -9.62 13.01 1.21
CA ILE A 277 -10.83 13.85 1.13
C ILE A 277 -10.57 15.04 0.20
N MET A 278 -9.42 15.70 0.33
CA MET A 278 -9.02 16.82 -0.53
C MET A 278 -8.98 16.41 -2.01
N LEU A 279 -8.42 15.25 -2.33
CA LEU A 279 -8.35 14.73 -3.71
C LEU A 279 -9.76 14.47 -4.27
N ALA A 280 -10.63 13.82 -3.49
CA ALA A 280 -12.02 13.58 -3.88
C ALA A 280 -12.77 14.90 -4.15
N LEU A 281 -12.54 15.93 -3.32
CA LEU A 281 -13.09 17.25 -3.51
C LEU A 281 -12.57 17.93 -4.78
N LEU A 282 -11.26 17.87 -5.02
CA LEU A 282 -10.66 18.42 -6.23
C LEU A 282 -11.22 17.75 -7.49
N TYR A 283 -11.43 16.44 -7.47
CA TYR A 283 -12.06 15.70 -8.58
C TYR A 283 -13.52 16.12 -8.80
N ALA A 284 -14.30 16.27 -7.73
CA ALA A 284 -15.68 16.73 -7.81
C ALA A 284 -15.77 18.18 -8.33
N LEU A 285 -14.93 19.08 -7.83
CA LEU A 285 -14.84 20.47 -8.27
C LEU A 285 -14.42 20.57 -9.74
N TYR A 286 -13.46 19.74 -10.18
CA TYR A 286 -13.06 19.68 -11.57
C TYR A 286 -14.21 19.22 -12.47
N ALA A 287 -14.90 18.13 -12.11
CA ALA A 287 -16.03 17.62 -12.88
C ALA A 287 -17.18 18.63 -12.96
N PHE A 288 -17.48 19.30 -11.85
CA PHE A 288 -18.51 20.33 -11.77
C PHE A 288 -18.14 21.59 -12.56
N GLY A 289 -16.93 22.11 -12.38
CA GLY A 289 -16.42 23.26 -13.13
C GLY A 289 -16.39 22.98 -14.63
N TYR A 290 -15.92 21.80 -15.03
CA TYR A 290 -15.95 21.36 -16.43
C TYR A 290 -17.39 21.37 -17.00
N ALA A 291 -18.37 20.93 -16.22
CA ALA A 291 -19.78 20.91 -16.64
C ALA A 291 -20.39 22.32 -16.77
N ILE A 292 -19.98 23.28 -15.92
CA ILE A 292 -20.41 24.68 -16.05
C ILE A 292 -19.89 25.30 -17.35
N PHE A 293 -18.61 25.08 -17.69
CA PHE A 293 -18.03 25.64 -18.91
C PHE A 293 -18.43 24.88 -20.17
N ARG A 294 -18.81 23.60 -20.06
CA ARG A 294 -19.23 22.74 -21.18
C ARG A 294 -20.49 21.93 -20.84
N PRO A 295 -21.66 22.58 -20.76
CA PRO A 295 -22.91 21.92 -20.39
C PRO A 295 -23.34 20.84 -21.40
N GLU A 296 -22.97 20.95 -22.67
CA GLU A 296 -23.23 19.93 -23.70
C GLU A 296 -22.48 18.62 -23.43
N SER A 297 -21.32 18.67 -22.76
CA SER A 297 -20.50 17.49 -22.47
C SER A 297 -20.89 16.76 -21.18
N ALA A 298 -21.72 17.39 -20.34
CA ALA A 298 -22.13 16.91 -19.02
C ALA A 298 -23.52 17.46 -18.65
N PRO A 299 -24.57 17.08 -19.39
CA PRO A 299 -25.91 17.61 -19.20
C PRO A 299 -26.50 17.18 -17.84
N ALA A 300 -27.48 17.95 -17.37
CA ALA A 300 -28.30 17.57 -16.22
C ALA A 300 -29.22 16.39 -16.60
N VAL A 301 -29.35 15.42 -15.71
CA VAL A 301 -30.26 14.29 -15.87
C VAL A 301 -31.67 14.75 -15.48
N PRO A 302 -32.68 14.63 -16.36
CA PRO A 302 -34.06 14.97 -16.01
C PRO A 302 -34.53 14.06 -14.86
N SER A 303 -34.77 14.62 -13.67
CA SER A 303 -35.42 13.86 -12.61
C SER A 303 -36.86 13.55 -13.02
N ALA A 304 -37.30 12.32 -12.78
CA ALA A 304 -38.67 11.83 -13.02
C ALA A 304 -39.69 12.44 -12.03
N GLY A 305 -39.78 13.77 -11.98
CA GLY A 305 -40.65 14.54 -11.11
C GLY A 305 -40.56 16.02 -11.45
N HIS A 306 -41.67 16.59 -11.92
CA HIS A 306 -41.89 17.99 -12.31
C HIS A 306 -41.02 18.98 -11.50
N THR A 307 -39.95 19.50 -12.10
CA THR A 307 -39.11 20.53 -11.48
C THR A 307 -39.18 21.80 -12.31
N ASP A 308 -39.80 22.83 -11.72
CA ASP A 308 -40.04 24.14 -12.29
C ASP A 308 -38.71 24.86 -12.65
N SER A 309 -38.68 25.60 -13.77
CA SER A 309 -37.46 26.18 -14.35
C SER A 309 -36.74 27.18 -13.43
N ARG A 310 -37.46 27.79 -12.48
CA ARG A 310 -36.92 28.69 -11.44
C ARG A 310 -36.14 27.94 -10.36
N THR A 311 -36.50 26.69 -10.08
CA THR A 311 -35.84 25.83 -9.08
C THR A 311 -34.48 25.36 -9.57
N ASN A 312 -34.34 25.11 -10.88
CA ASN A 312 -33.08 24.71 -11.50
C ASN A 312 -32.00 25.81 -11.38
N ARG A 313 -32.35 27.07 -11.69
CA ARG A 313 -31.40 28.20 -11.63
C ARG A 313 -30.96 28.55 -10.20
N ARG A 314 -31.87 28.43 -9.22
CA ARG A 314 -31.56 28.59 -7.79
C ARG A 314 -30.72 27.42 -7.27
N ASN A 315 -31.01 26.17 -7.65
CA ASN A 315 -30.23 25.00 -7.25
C ASN A 315 -28.81 25.05 -7.85
N ILE A 316 -28.66 25.49 -9.10
CA ILE A 316 -27.34 25.72 -9.71
C ILE A 316 -26.56 26.78 -8.93
N LEU A 317 -27.16 27.92 -8.57
CA LEU A 317 -26.49 28.96 -7.77
C LEU A 317 -26.15 28.50 -6.34
N VAL A 318 -27.08 27.80 -5.68
CA VAL A 318 -26.89 27.28 -4.32
C VAL A 318 -25.82 26.20 -4.29
N PHE A 319 -25.71 25.33 -5.30
CA PHE A 319 -24.64 24.33 -5.34
C PHE A 319 -23.33 24.90 -5.87
N ALA A 320 -23.35 25.79 -6.86
CA ALA A 320 -22.14 26.41 -7.41
C ALA A 320 -21.43 27.34 -6.42
N ALA A 321 -22.17 28.02 -5.55
CA ALA A 321 -21.59 28.81 -4.46
C ALA A 321 -21.51 28.01 -3.15
N GLY A 322 -22.50 27.19 -2.85
CA GLY A 322 -22.62 26.47 -1.58
C GLY A 322 -21.71 25.26 -1.44
N VAL A 323 -21.45 24.48 -2.50
CA VAL A 323 -20.49 23.36 -2.39
C VAL A 323 -19.08 23.89 -2.13
N PRO A 324 -18.55 24.87 -2.90
CA PRO A 324 -17.26 25.46 -2.58
C PRO A 324 -17.24 26.16 -1.21
N ALA A 325 -18.33 26.81 -0.78
CA ALA A 325 -18.38 27.47 0.52
C ALA A 325 -18.47 26.49 1.70
N VAL A 326 -19.21 25.38 1.57
CA VAL A 326 -19.26 24.31 2.57
C VAL A 326 -17.92 23.59 2.63
N VAL A 327 -17.27 23.37 1.49
CA VAL A 327 -15.94 22.75 1.42
C VAL A 327 -14.87 23.67 2.01
N ALA A 328 -14.86 24.95 1.64
CA ALA A 328 -13.96 25.94 2.23
C ALA A 328 -14.24 26.13 3.71
N GLY A 329 -15.51 26.15 4.13
CA GLY A 329 -15.92 26.22 5.52
C GLY A 329 -15.50 24.98 6.32
N ALA A 330 -15.70 23.78 5.79
CA ALA A 330 -15.24 22.54 6.41
C ALA A 330 -13.72 22.49 6.51
N PHE A 331 -12.99 22.92 5.47
CA PHE A 331 -11.53 23.00 5.49
C PHE A 331 -11.01 24.02 6.51
N LEU A 332 -11.61 25.22 6.56
CA LEU A 332 -11.28 26.26 7.54
C LEU A 332 -11.64 25.85 8.97
N LEU A 333 -12.75 25.12 9.14
CA LEU A 333 -13.18 24.62 10.44
C LEU A 333 -12.28 23.48 10.90
N MET A 334 -11.84 22.59 10.00
CA MET A 334 -10.80 21.59 10.26
C MET A 334 -9.45 22.24 10.64
N GLN A 335 -9.09 23.38 10.03
CA GLN A 335 -7.96 24.21 10.45
C GLN A 335 -8.16 24.83 11.83
N GLN A 336 -9.35 25.33 12.15
CA GLN A 336 -9.62 26.00 13.44
C GLN A 336 -9.77 25.03 14.62
N THR A 337 -10.29 23.82 14.41
CA THR A 337 -10.47 22.83 15.48
C THR A 337 -9.19 22.05 15.80
N ASN A 338 -8.05 22.42 15.20
CA ASN A 338 -6.76 21.76 15.38
C ASN A 338 -6.78 20.24 15.08
N ILE A 339 -7.81 19.77 14.35
CA ILE A 339 -7.82 18.47 13.66
C ILE A 339 -6.80 18.50 12.51
N VAL A 340 -6.57 19.70 11.97
CA VAL A 340 -5.41 20.07 11.14
C VAL A 340 -4.43 20.84 12.05
N GLY A 341 -3.93 20.16 13.08
CA GLY A 341 -2.87 20.64 13.98
C GLY A 341 -1.52 20.03 13.64
N SER A 342 -0.44 20.60 14.19
CA SER A 342 0.96 20.21 13.94
C SER A 342 1.15 18.70 13.91
N GLN A 343 2.02 18.20 13.02
CA GLN A 343 2.48 16.80 13.02
C GLN A 343 3.33 16.45 14.26
N ASP A 344 3.10 17.13 15.36
CA ASP A 344 3.60 16.76 16.66
C ASP A 344 2.60 15.76 17.22
N VAL A 345 2.87 14.50 16.93
CA VAL A 345 2.12 13.36 17.47
C VAL A 345 2.64 13.16 18.88
N THR A 346 2.30 14.06 19.79
CA THR A 346 2.41 13.77 21.23
C THR A 346 1.30 12.77 21.53
N ILE A 347 1.65 11.49 21.45
CA ILE A 347 0.78 10.40 21.88
C ILE A 347 0.65 10.57 23.40
N ASP A 348 -0.48 11.11 23.85
CA ASP A 348 -0.92 10.91 25.22
C ASP A 348 -1.22 9.41 25.38
N SER A 349 -0.17 8.65 25.67
CA SER A 349 -0.27 7.27 26.11
C SER A 349 -0.77 7.29 27.55
N TYR A 350 -2.06 7.54 27.74
CA TYR A 350 -2.73 7.15 28.98
C TYR A 350 -2.94 5.64 28.96
N SER A 351 -1.91 4.95 29.46
CA SER A 351 -2.05 3.80 30.33
C SER A 351 -1.05 4.03 31.46
N ASP A 352 -1.52 4.11 32.69
CA ASP A 352 -0.74 4.33 33.92
C ASP A 352 0.54 3.49 33.97
N ILE A 353 1.63 4.05 33.46
CA ILE A 353 3.00 3.57 33.65
C ILE A 353 3.71 4.77 34.25
N GLY A 354 4.32 4.56 35.42
CA GLY A 354 4.80 5.63 36.31
C GLY A 354 5.53 6.75 35.59
N ILE A 355 5.33 7.98 36.09
CA ILE A 355 5.96 9.21 35.60
C ILE A 355 7.44 8.93 35.30
N THR A 356 7.80 8.87 34.03
CA THR A 356 9.19 8.78 33.54
C THR A 356 9.66 10.13 33.07
N ALA A 357 10.94 10.45 33.27
CA ALA A 357 11.55 11.65 32.71
C ALA A 357 11.45 11.66 31.17
N SER A 358 11.38 12.84 30.58
CA SER A 358 11.32 13.08 29.13
C SER A 358 12.45 12.42 28.33
N LEU A 359 13.63 12.24 28.93
CA LEU A 359 14.75 11.47 28.37
C LEU A 359 15.30 10.49 29.41
N ARG A 360 15.84 9.36 28.93
CA ARG A 360 16.60 8.44 29.78
C ARG A 360 17.96 9.05 30.13
N THR A 361 18.16 9.36 31.40
CA THR A 361 19.38 10.01 31.90
C THR A 361 20.43 9.02 32.41
N ASN A 362 20.06 7.77 32.68
CA ASN A 362 20.98 6.69 33.04
C ASN A 362 21.53 5.99 31.79
N VAL A 363 22.51 6.63 31.13
CA VAL A 363 23.15 6.16 29.89
C VAL A 363 24.67 6.34 29.97
N ASP A 364 25.39 5.59 29.14
CA ASP A 364 26.85 5.72 29.03
C ASP A 364 27.28 7.11 28.56
N GLU A 365 28.49 7.54 28.95
CA GLU A 365 29.04 8.88 28.68
C GLU A 365 28.98 9.26 27.19
N GLN A 366 29.24 8.29 26.31
CA GLN A 366 29.18 8.50 24.86
C GLN A 366 27.75 8.74 24.36
N CYS A 367 26.77 7.96 24.84
CA CYS A 367 25.37 8.15 24.47
C CYS A 367 24.83 9.49 25.02
N LYS A 368 25.22 9.87 26.24
CA LYS A 368 24.89 11.18 26.83
C LYS A 368 25.31 12.33 25.93
N LEU A 369 26.55 12.33 25.44
CA LEU A 369 27.04 13.38 24.54
C LEU A 369 26.23 13.44 23.24
N SER A 370 25.94 12.28 22.65
CA SER A 370 25.12 12.17 21.43
C SER A 370 23.67 12.63 21.64
N MET A 371 23.09 12.36 22.81
CA MET A 371 21.74 12.83 23.17
C MET A 371 21.69 14.33 23.40
N ILE A 372 22.71 14.91 24.05
CA ILE A 372 22.86 16.37 24.21
C ILE A 372 23.02 17.03 22.84
N GLU A 373 23.76 16.42 21.92
CA GLU A 373 23.90 16.92 20.55
C GLU A 373 22.56 16.92 19.79
N LEU A 374 21.73 15.90 19.98
CA LEU A 374 20.44 15.78 19.29
C LEU A 374 19.35 16.68 19.88
N HIS A 375 19.17 16.66 21.20
CA HIS A 375 18.05 17.32 21.90
C HIS A 375 18.41 18.69 22.50
N GLY A 376 19.70 18.99 22.59
CA GLY A 376 20.21 20.18 23.24
C GLY A 376 20.43 20.01 24.75
N GLN A 377 21.34 20.83 25.29
CA GLN A 377 21.71 20.79 26.71
C GLN A 377 20.51 21.11 27.63
N GLU A 378 19.64 22.04 27.22
CA GLU A 378 18.48 22.47 28.01
C GLU A 378 17.48 21.33 28.23
N ALA A 379 17.19 20.55 27.18
CA ALA A 379 16.32 19.38 27.26
C ALA A 379 16.94 18.26 28.13
N TRP A 380 18.26 18.07 28.04
CA TRP A 380 18.97 17.12 28.89
C TRP A 380 18.90 17.51 30.37
N ASP A 381 19.17 18.78 30.69
CA ASP A 381 19.14 19.28 32.07
C ASP A 381 17.71 19.22 32.66
N GLN A 382 16.69 19.48 31.83
CA GLN A 382 15.29 19.29 32.21
C GLN A 382 15.00 17.81 32.54
N ALA A 383 15.41 16.87 31.68
CA ALA A 383 15.20 15.45 31.92
C ALA A 383 15.93 14.94 33.18
N VAL A 384 17.10 15.50 33.50
CA VAL A 384 17.82 15.21 34.77
C VAL A 384 17.02 15.72 35.96
N SER A 385 16.51 16.95 35.91
CA SER A 385 15.65 17.50 36.98
C SER A 385 14.37 16.69 37.15
N GLU A 386 13.75 16.23 36.06
CA GLU A 386 12.56 15.36 36.10
C GLU A 386 12.89 14.02 36.74
N ALA A 387 13.99 13.38 36.34
CA ALA A 387 14.45 12.13 36.91
C ALA A 387 14.74 12.23 38.42
N GLU A 388 15.36 13.34 38.86
CA GLU A 388 15.60 13.64 40.27
C GLU A 388 14.29 13.86 41.04
N ALA A 389 13.33 14.57 40.47
CA ALA A 389 12.02 14.80 41.07
C ALA A 389 11.21 13.49 41.22
N ILE A 390 11.27 12.62 40.21
CA ILE A 390 10.63 11.30 40.22
C ILE A 390 11.29 10.40 41.28
N ALA A 391 12.62 10.39 41.36
CA ALA A 391 13.36 9.66 42.38
C ALA A 391 13.04 10.15 43.80
N ALA A 392 12.88 11.47 43.99
CA ALA A 392 12.51 12.07 45.27
C ALA A 392 11.07 11.72 45.72
N GLN A 393 10.17 11.38 44.79
CA GLN A 393 8.81 10.94 45.07
C GLN A 393 8.69 9.42 45.34
N GLY A 394 9.81 8.71 45.43
CA GLY A 394 9.84 7.25 45.67
C GLY A 394 9.98 6.42 44.39
N GLY A 395 10.14 7.05 43.22
CA GLY A 395 10.25 6.34 41.94
C GLY A 395 9.04 5.45 41.64
N VAL A 396 9.14 4.66 40.57
CA VAL A 396 8.13 3.65 40.22
C VAL A 396 8.28 2.40 41.12
N GLU A 397 8.49 2.58 42.43
CA GLU A 397 8.58 1.46 43.36
C GLU A 397 7.19 0.95 43.74
N ALA A 398 6.95 -0.28 43.28
CA ALA A 398 6.07 -1.31 43.85
C ALA A 398 4.58 -0.98 43.91
N SER A 399 3.83 -1.61 43.00
CA SER A 399 2.46 -2.06 43.31
C SER A 399 2.50 -2.85 44.61
N GLU A 400 2.17 -2.21 45.73
CA GLU A 400 2.01 -2.87 47.01
C GLU A 400 0.76 -3.77 46.91
N LYS A 401 0.95 -5.06 47.14
CA LYS A 401 -0.16 -6.02 47.12
C LYS A 401 -1.01 -5.74 48.37
N LEU A 402 -2.21 -5.18 48.17
CA LEU A 402 -3.21 -4.96 49.23
C LEU A 402 -3.33 -6.22 50.10
N THR A 403 -3.30 -6.02 51.42
CA THR A 403 -3.49 -7.11 52.38
C THR A 403 -4.96 -7.54 52.41
N GLU A 404 -5.27 -8.75 52.89
CA GLU A 404 -6.64 -9.32 52.92
C GLU A 404 -7.66 -8.46 53.69
N ASP A 405 -7.20 -7.48 54.49
CA ASP A 405 -8.05 -6.53 55.21
C ASP A 405 -8.40 -5.26 54.38
N GLU A 406 -7.76 -5.05 53.23
CA GLU A 406 -8.00 -3.91 52.31
C GLU A 406 -8.67 -4.33 50.98
N LEU A 407 -9.02 -5.61 50.84
CA LEU A 407 -9.94 -6.15 49.82
C LEU A 407 -11.38 -6.17 50.36
#